data_AF-A0A1F8L464-F1
#
_entry.id   AF-A0A1F8L464-F1
#
_cell.length_a   1.000
_cell.length_b   1.000
_cell.length_c   1.000
_cell.angle_alpha   90.00
_cell.angle_beta   90.00
_cell.angle_gamma   90.00
#
_symmetry.space_group_name_H-M   'P 1'
#
loop_
_entity.id
_entity.type
_entity.pdbx_description
1 polymer ?
#
loop_
_entity_poly.entity_id
_entity_poly.type
_entity_poly.pdbx_seq_one_letter_code
_entity_poly.pdbx_strand_id
1 'polypeptide(L)'
;MNNIVKFRELFAQTTDYHNNLVNLTRAISKIQDLFSFIILCIDFAEKYIPKENLTKWSETNESIPLLFDRMENLITLPPLDALTRSVTVINTSGSASSDSFAFLLDNYPYLETEKERTEFRDLTQKYKNLLLADENRGEVINYLSSLNQVAAYKFTAGSNQLHSLGPDEDAEGPLMMLRSALDLAVNSLIEKIGLTNKEIAEIKRAEVIPLLANHLAKDESSKIDLILMNKAYTDLYPKLSAAKNNIVDRDRAIGLALEVTAILNLISRTLR
;
A
#
# COMPACT_ATOMS: atom_id res chain seq x y z
N MET A 1 3.81 40.23 -31.96
CA MET A 1 3.08 38.99 -31.65
C MET A 1 1.59 39.25 -31.79
N ASN A 2 0.88 38.52 -32.66
CA ASN A 2 -0.53 38.77 -33.03
C ASN A 2 -1.48 38.40 -31.87
N ASN A 3 -2.50 39.22 -31.59
CA ASN A 3 -3.51 38.99 -30.55
C ASN A 3 -4.21 37.62 -30.67
N ILE A 4 -4.36 37.10 -31.89
CA ILE A 4 -4.91 35.74 -32.14
C ILE A 4 -3.99 34.66 -31.56
N VAL A 5 -2.67 34.82 -31.65
CA VAL A 5 -1.70 33.87 -31.09
C VAL A 5 -1.76 33.90 -29.56
N LYS A 6 -1.81 35.09 -28.96
CA LYS A 6 -1.98 35.26 -27.50
C LYS A 6 -3.27 34.62 -26.98
N PHE A 7 -4.39 34.78 -27.71
CA PHE A 7 -5.66 34.15 -27.32
C PHE A 7 -5.57 32.61 -27.34
N ARG A 8 -4.92 32.02 -28.35
CA ARG A 8 -4.72 30.57 -28.42
C ARG A 8 -3.84 30.05 -27.28
N GLU A 9 -2.77 30.78 -26.96
CA GLU A 9 -1.91 30.45 -25.81
C GLU A 9 -2.68 30.50 -24.49
N LEU A 10 -3.47 31.56 -24.26
CA LEU A 10 -4.31 31.69 -23.06
C LEU A 10 -5.37 30.58 -22.96
N PHE A 11 -5.99 30.20 -24.09
CA PHE A 11 -6.95 29.10 -24.12
C PHE A 11 -6.30 27.76 -23.76
N ALA A 12 -5.11 27.47 -24.29
CA ALA A 12 -4.35 26.28 -23.94
C ALA A 12 -4.00 26.26 -22.45
N GLN A 13 -3.43 27.35 -21.93
CA GLN A 13 -3.10 27.48 -20.50
C GLN A 13 -4.33 27.31 -19.59
N THR A 14 -5.48 27.85 -19.99
CA THR A 14 -6.74 27.71 -19.23
C THR A 14 -7.23 26.26 -19.23
N THR A 15 -7.10 25.56 -20.36
CA THR A 15 -7.45 24.14 -20.48
C THR A 15 -6.55 23.28 -19.59
N ASP A 16 -5.24 23.53 -19.61
CA ASP A 16 -4.26 22.83 -18.76
C ASP A 16 -4.53 23.07 -17.28
N TYR A 17 -4.84 24.31 -16.90
CA TYR A 17 -5.20 24.65 -15.52
C TYR A 17 -6.47 23.92 -15.07
N HIS A 18 -7.51 23.87 -15.90
CA HIS A 18 -8.73 23.11 -15.59
C HIS A 18 -8.44 21.62 -15.38
N ASN A 19 -7.64 21.02 -16.25
CA ASN A 19 -7.22 19.61 -16.12
C ASN A 19 -6.48 19.36 -14.81
N ASN A 20 -5.59 20.28 -14.40
CA ASN A 20 -4.87 20.19 -13.13
C ASN A 20 -5.81 20.27 -11.93
N LEU A 21 -6.83 21.12 -11.96
CA LEU A 21 -7.84 21.19 -10.89
C LEU A 21 -8.66 19.89 -10.79
N VAL A 22 -9.05 19.31 -11.92
CA VAL A 22 -9.75 18.02 -11.96
C VAL A 22 -8.87 16.92 -11.37
N ASN A 23 -7.60 16.85 -11.76
CA ASN A 23 -6.66 15.86 -11.23
C ASN A 23 -6.39 16.05 -9.74
N LEU A 24 -6.28 17.30 -9.28
CA LEU A 24 -6.15 17.60 -7.85
C LEU A 24 -7.37 17.11 -7.07
N THR A 25 -8.58 17.38 -7.58
CA THR A 25 -9.83 16.94 -6.94
C THR A 25 -9.87 15.41 -6.79
N ARG A 26 -9.48 14.66 -7.84
CA ARG A 26 -9.36 13.20 -7.77
C ARG A 26 -8.33 12.74 -6.74
N ALA A 27 -7.17 13.39 -6.70
CA ALA A 27 -6.12 13.08 -5.74
C ALA A 27 -6.59 13.31 -4.29
N ILE A 28 -7.27 14.44 -4.02
CA ILE A 28 -7.83 14.75 -2.70
C ILE A 28 -8.93 13.75 -2.32
N SER A 29 -9.82 13.37 -3.24
CA SER A 29 -10.83 12.34 -2.99
C SER A 29 -10.19 11.03 -2.54
N LYS A 30 -9.13 10.59 -3.23
CA LYS A 30 -8.41 9.36 -2.86
C LYS A 30 -7.72 9.46 -1.49
N ILE A 31 -7.18 10.63 -1.15
CA ILE A 31 -6.63 10.89 0.19
C ILE A 31 -7.75 10.76 1.24
N GLN A 32 -8.92 11.35 0.99
CA GLN A 32 -10.07 11.27 1.89
C GLN A 32 -10.57 9.84 2.11
N ASP A 33 -10.61 9.02 1.05
CA ASP A 33 -11.00 7.61 1.16
C ASP A 33 -10.05 6.82 2.07
N LEU A 34 -8.73 7.05 1.91
CA LEU A 34 -7.70 6.42 2.74
C LEU A 34 -7.76 6.91 4.19
N PHE A 35 -8.08 8.18 4.42
CA PHE A 35 -8.22 8.75 5.76
C PHE A 35 -9.44 8.17 6.47
N SER A 36 -10.56 8.10 5.76
CA SER A 36 -11.78 7.50 6.26
C SER A 36 -11.54 6.05 6.67
N PHE A 37 -10.75 5.31 5.89
CA PHE A 37 -10.36 3.95 6.24
C PHE A 37 -9.45 3.87 7.48
N ILE A 38 -8.45 4.75 7.61
CA ILE A 38 -7.60 4.82 8.81
C ILE A 38 -8.45 5.07 10.06
N ILE A 39 -9.38 6.03 10.01
CA ILE A 39 -10.29 6.31 11.12
C ILE A 39 -11.14 5.09 11.46
N LEU A 40 -11.71 4.41 10.47
CA LEU A 40 -12.46 3.18 10.70
C LEU A 40 -11.62 2.09 11.38
N CYS A 41 -10.33 1.99 11.06
CA CYS A 41 -9.43 1.06 11.74
C CYS A 41 -9.20 1.46 13.19
N ILE A 42 -8.99 2.74 13.47
CA ILE A 42 -8.80 3.27 14.84
C ILE A 42 -10.06 3.03 15.67
N ASP A 43 -11.23 3.39 15.15
CA ASP A 43 -12.53 3.20 15.83
C ASP A 43 -12.76 1.72 16.18
N PHE A 44 -12.42 0.83 15.25
CA PHE A 44 -12.53 -0.62 15.49
C PHE A 44 -11.54 -1.07 16.57
N ALA A 45 -10.29 -0.61 16.53
CA ALA A 45 -9.28 -0.95 17.51
C ALA A 45 -9.66 -0.49 18.92
N GLU A 46 -10.12 0.76 19.07
CA GLU A 46 -10.57 1.30 20.35
C GLU A 46 -11.72 0.50 20.97
N LYS A 47 -12.56 -0.10 20.12
CA LYS A 47 -13.72 -0.87 20.55
C LYS A 47 -13.38 -2.30 20.98
N TYR A 48 -12.40 -2.94 20.36
CA TYR A 48 -12.20 -4.39 20.47
C TYR A 48 -10.80 -4.86 20.87
N ILE A 49 -9.78 -4.02 20.73
CA ILE A 49 -8.39 -4.39 21.02
C ILE A 49 -8.01 -3.89 22.42
N PRO A 50 -7.26 -4.69 23.22
CA PRO A 50 -6.78 -4.24 24.52
C PRO A 50 -6.06 -2.90 24.47
N LYS A 51 -6.35 -2.02 25.43
CA LYS A 51 -5.84 -0.64 25.46
C LYS A 51 -4.32 -0.59 25.50
N GLU A 52 -3.66 -1.56 26.14
CA GLU A 52 -2.20 -1.62 26.18
C GLU A 52 -1.59 -1.80 24.78
N ASN A 53 -2.21 -2.63 23.94
CA ASN A 53 -1.74 -2.87 22.58
C ASN A 53 -1.96 -1.64 21.69
N LEU A 54 -3.11 -0.98 21.82
CA LEU A 54 -3.40 0.26 21.11
C LEU A 54 -2.41 1.38 21.50
N THR A 55 -2.13 1.53 22.79
CA THR A 55 -1.18 2.54 23.30
C THR A 55 0.23 2.26 22.77
N LYS A 56 0.68 1.00 22.82
CA LYS A 56 1.98 0.62 22.27
C LYS A 56 2.06 0.87 20.76
N TRP A 57 0.98 0.60 20.03
CA TRP A 57 0.94 0.88 18.59
C TRP A 57 1.02 2.37 18.31
N SER A 58 0.26 3.21 19.02
CA SER A 58 0.30 4.67 18.80
C SER A 58 1.66 5.29 19.14
N GLU A 59 2.37 4.76 20.13
CA GLU A 59 3.73 5.20 20.47
C GLU A 59 4.80 4.77 19.46
N THR A 60 4.56 3.68 18.72
CA THR A 60 5.52 3.11 17.75
C THR A 60 5.10 3.28 16.29
N ASN A 61 3.97 3.94 16.05
CA ASN A 61 3.49 4.26 14.71
C ASN A 61 4.19 5.54 14.23
N GLU A 62 4.91 5.42 13.13
CA GLU A 62 5.60 6.55 12.50
C GLU A 62 4.83 7.13 11.30
N SER A 63 3.86 6.37 10.76
CA SER A 63 3.18 6.71 9.50
C SER A 63 2.10 7.77 9.67
N ILE A 64 1.34 7.76 10.78
CA ILE A 64 0.26 8.72 11.04
C ILE A 64 0.82 10.12 11.35
N PRO A 65 1.82 10.29 12.23
CA PRO A 65 2.44 11.60 12.46
C PRO A 65 3.03 12.20 11.17
N LEU A 66 3.76 11.41 10.38
CA LEU A 66 4.31 11.90 9.12
C LEU A 66 3.21 12.28 8.11
N LEU A 67 2.12 11.52 8.08
CA LEU A 67 0.97 11.82 7.23
C LEU A 67 0.33 13.15 7.60
N PHE A 68 0.19 13.42 8.89
CA PHE A 68 -0.29 14.69 9.41
C PHE A 68 0.58 15.86 8.91
N ASP A 69 1.89 15.77 9.10
CA ASP A 69 2.84 16.80 8.65
C ASP A 69 2.76 17.03 7.12
N ARG A 70 2.68 15.96 6.33
CA ARG A 70 2.58 16.05 4.86
C ARG A 70 1.25 16.66 4.42
N MET A 71 0.17 16.43 5.17
CA MET A 71 -1.14 17.04 4.90
C MET A 71 -1.21 18.53 5.25
N GLU A 72 -0.66 18.93 6.40
CA GLU A 72 -0.63 20.36 6.78
C GLU A 72 0.08 21.18 5.71
N ASN A 73 1.18 20.66 5.18
CA ASN A 73 1.87 21.28 4.07
C ASN A 73 1.00 21.36 2.80
N LEU A 74 0.29 20.28 2.45
CA LEU A 74 -0.52 20.23 1.23
C LEU A 74 -1.61 21.31 1.17
N ILE A 75 -2.34 21.52 2.28
CA ILE A 75 -3.50 22.43 2.32
C ILE A 75 -3.12 23.92 2.24
N THR A 76 -1.83 24.25 2.42
CA THR A 76 -1.34 25.63 2.33
C THR A 76 -0.83 26.00 0.93
N LEU A 77 -0.74 25.04 0.01
CA LEU A 77 -0.13 25.22 -1.31
C LEU A 77 -1.11 25.69 -2.39
N PRO A 78 -0.64 26.45 -3.39
CA PRO A 78 -1.40 26.69 -4.62
C PRO A 78 -1.75 25.38 -5.34
N PRO A 79 -2.83 25.32 -6.14
CA PRO A 79 -3.34 24.07 -6.74
C PRO A 79 -2.33 23.25 -7.55
N LEU A 80 -1.43 23.91 -8.30
CA LEU A 80 -0.42 23.24 -9.12
C LEU A 80 0.65 22.54 -8.26
N ASP A 81 1.11 23.22 -7.22
CA ASP A 81 2.08 22.67 -6.28
C ASP A 81 1.43 21.58 -5.42
N ALA A 82 0.17 21.79 -5.01
CA ALA A 82 -0.62 20.80 -4.30
C ALA A 82 -0.81 19.53 -5.12
N LEU A 83 -1.08 19.64 -6.43
CA LEU A 83 -1.18 18.47 -7.31
C LEU A 83 0.13 17.68 -7.35
N THR A 84 1.26 18.37 -7.39
CA THR A 84 2.58 17.71 -7.40
C THR A 84 2.86 17.00 -6.08
N ARG A 85 2.48 17.61 -4.96
CA ARG A 85 2.68 17.06 -3.60
C ARG A 85 1.66 15.99 -3.21
N SER A 86 0.50 15.94 -3.85
CA SER A 86 -0.55 14.97 -3.52
C SER A 86 -0.09 13.53 -3.73
N VAL A 87 0.79 13.26 -4.69
CA VAL A 87 1.35 11.91 -4.92
C VAL A 87 2.08 11.39 -3.68
N THR A 88 2.91 12.23 -3.08
CA THR A 88 3.64 11.91 -1.85
C THR A 88 2.67 11.66 -0.70
N VAL A 89 1.64 12.49 -0.56
CA VAL A 89 0.61 12.32 0.47
C VAL A 89 -0.17 11.02 0.26
N ILE A 90 -0.53 10.68 -0.98
CA ILE A 90 -1.21 9.41 -1.31
C ILE A 90 -0.34 8.20 -0.96
N ASN A 91 0.98 8.28 -1.14
CA ASN A 91 1.89 7.18 -0.78
C ASN A 91 1.97 6.98 0.73
N THR A 92 2.10 8.08 1.49
CA THR A 92 2.11 8.00 2.96
C THR A 92 0.77 7.57 3.52
N SER A 93 -0.35 8.04 2.96
CA SER A 93 -1.67 7.59 3.39
C SER A 93 -1.88 6.12 3.09
N GLY A 94 -1.40 5.62 1.95
CA GLY A 94 -1.38 4.18 1.66
C GLY A 94 -0.55 3.38 2.67
N SER A 95 0.61 3.91 3.07
CA SER A 95 1.46 3.30 4.10
C SER A 95 0.80 3.30 5.47
N ALA A 96 0.15 4.41 5.86
CA ALA A 96 -0.59 4.52 7.11
C ALA A 96 -1.84 3.62 7.14
N SER A 97 -2.57 3.51 6.03
CA SER A 97 -3.69 2.57 5.88
C SER A 97 -3.21 1.12 6.01
N SER A 98 -2.08 0.77 5.40
CA SER A 98 -1.49 -0.57 5.52
C SER A 98 -1.06 -0.88 6.95
N ASP A 99 -0.38 0.04 7.63
CA ASP A 99 0.04 -0.14 9.02
C ASP A 99 -1.16 -0.27 9.98
N SER A 100 -2.17 0.57 9.78
CA SER A 100 -3.40 0.52 10.59
C SER A 100 -4.15 -0.80 10.40
N PHE A 101 -4.26 -1.29 9.15
CA PHE A 101 -4.90 -2.57 8.89
C PHE A 101 -4.08 -3.75 9.41
N ALA A 102 -2.75 -3.70 9.27
CA ALA A 102 -1.85 -4.73 9.80
C ALA A 102 -1.96 -4.85 11.31
N PHE A 103 -2.08 -3.72 12.01
CA PHE A 103 -2.34 -3.70 13.45
C PHE A 103 -3.62 -4.46 13.82
N LEU A 104 -4.71 -4.26 13.06
CA LEU A 104 -5.96 -5.01 13.30
C LEU A 104 -5.77 -6.51 13.04
N LEU A 105 -5.12 -6.86 11.93
CA LEU A 105 -4.87 -8.25 11.56
C LEU A 105 -4.04 -8.99 12.63
N ASP A 106 -3.06 -8.30 13.22
CA ASP A 106 -2.19 -8.86 14.26
C ASP A 106 -2.89 -9.05 15.61
N ASN A 107 -3.94 -8.28 15.82
CA ASN A 107 -4.80 -8.37 16.98
C ASN A 107 -6.10 -9.14 16.71
N TYR A 108 -6.22 -9.79 15.54
CA TYR A 108 -7.35 -10.66 15.21
C TYR A 108 -7.65 -11.74 16.28
N PRO A 109 -6.67 -12.33 17.01
CA PRO A 109 -6.96 -13.29 18.07
C PRO A 109 -7.83 -12.76 19.22
N TYR A 110 -7.94 -11.44 19.38
CA TYR A 110 -8.82 -10.82 20.38
C TYR A 110 -10.29 -10.75 19.94
N LEU A 111 -10.60 -11.15 18.69
CA LEU A 111 -11.97 -11.17 18.16
C LEU A 111 -12.65 -12.51 18.48
N GLU A 112 -13.36 -12.53 19.60
CA GLU A 112 -13.98 -13.72 20.17
C GLU A 112 -15.41 -13.93 19.65
N THR A 113 -16.13 -12.85 19.32
CA THR A 113 -17.54 -12.93 18.91
C THR A 113 -17.74 -12.86 17.41
N GLU A 114 -18.85 -13.44 16.92
CA GLU A 114 -19.22 -13.38 15.49
C GLU A 114 -19.46 -11.93 15.02
N LYS A 115 -19.96 -11.08 15.91
CA LYS A 115 -20.17 -9.65 15.63
C LYS A 115 -18.85 -8.94 15.37
N GLU A 116 -17.85 -9.15 16.22
CA GLU A 116 -16.50 -8.60 16.04
C GLU A 116 -15.88 -9.03 14.71
N ARG A 117 -15.97 -10.32 14.39
CA ARG A 117 -15.42 -10.89 13.13
C ARG A 117 -16.16 -10.37 11.90
N THR A 118 -17.47 -10.17 12.00
CA THR A 118 -18.26 -9.55 10.92
C THR A 118 -17.81 -8.11 10.67
N GLU A 119 -17.64 -7.31 11.73
CA GLU A 119 -17.14 -5.94 11.59
C GLU A 119 -15.70 -5.91 11.01
N PHE A 120 -14.83 -6.85 11.40
CA PHE A 120 -13.50 -7.00 10.80
C PHE A 120 -13.56 -7.39 9.31
N ARG A 121 -14.48 -8.29 8.94
CA ARG A 121 -14.70 -8.69 7.55
C ARG A 121 -15.16 -7.52 6.69
N ASP A 122 -16.02 -6.65 7.23
CA ASP A 122 -16.45 -5.43 6.53
C ASP A 122 -15.28 -4.46 6.31
N LEU A 123 -14.40 -4.29 7.31
CA LEU A 123 -13.17 -3.51 7.14
C LEU A 123 -12.25 -4.12 6.09
N THR A 124 -12.07 -5.43 6.12
CA THR A 124 -11.28 -6.17 5.13
C THR A 124 -11.83 -5.97 3.72
N GLN A 125 -13.16 -6.01 3.56
CA GLN A 125 -13.80 -5.77 2.27
C GLN A 125 -13.63 -4.32 1.79
N LYS A 126 -13.74 -3.34 2.70
CA LYS A 126 -13.44 -1.92 2.38
C LYS A 126 -11.99 -1.77 1.93
N TYR A 127 -11.05 -2.36 2.66
CA TYR A 127 -9.63 -2.29 2.32
C TYR A 127 -9.32 -2.96 0.99
N LYS A 128 -9.94 -4.13 0.73
CA LYS A 128 -9.88 -4.81 -0.55
C LYS A 128 -10.30 -3.91 -1.70
N ASN A 129 -11.41 -3.17 -1.55
CA ASN A 129 -11.89 -2.26 -2.59
C ASN A 129 -10.92 -1.10 -2.82
N LEU A 130 -10.30 -0.56 -1.76
CA LEU A 130 -9.30 0.52 -1.88
C LEU A 130 -8.03 0.06 -2.61
N LEU A 131 -7.56 -1.17 -2.33
CA LEU A 131 -6.34 -1.70 -2.93
C LEU A 131 -6.55 -2.23 -4.36
N LEU A 132 -7.66 -2.94 -4.59
CA LEU A 132 -7.93 -3.63 -5.86
C LEU A 132 -8.71 -2.78 -6.87
N ALA A 133 -8.99 -1.51 -6.57
CA ALA A 133 -9.52 -0.57 -7.56
C ALA A 133 -8.70 -0.65 -8.87
N ASP A 134 -9.39 -0.81 -10.01
CA ASP A 134 -8.79 -1.13 -11.31
C ASP A 134 -7.67 -0.16 -11.72
N GLU A 135 -7.76 1.10 -11.31
CA GLU A 135 -6.81 2.17 -11.63
C GLU A 135 -5.37 1.84 -11.17
N ASN A 136 -5.19 1.27 -9.97
CA ASN A 136 -3.84 0.97 -9.46
C ASN A 136 -3.35 -0.41 -9.92
N ARG A 137 -4.26 -1.35 -10.21
CA ARG A 137 -3.89 -2.73 -10.54
C ARG A 137 -3.10 -2.80 -11.85
N GLY A 138 -3.49 -1.98 -12.84
CA GLY A 138 -2.76 -1.85 -14.11
C GLY A 138 -1.32 -1.35 -13.93
N GLU A 139 -1.11 -0.36 -13.07
CA GLU A 139 0.23 0.18 -12.77
C GLU A 139 1.14 -0.88 -12.14
N VAL A 140 0.63 -1.62 -11.16
CA VAL A 140 1.37 -2.72 -10.51
C VAL A 140 1.73 -3.81 -11.52
N ILE A 141 0.77 -4.24 -12.34
CA ILE A 141 1.01 -5.28 -13.37
C ILE A 141 2.08 -4.82 -14.36
N ASN A 142 2.01 -3.59 -14.83
CA ASN A 142 2.98 -3.04 -15.78
C ASN A 142 4.38 -2.97 -15.17
N TYR A 143 4.48 -2.47 -13.93
CA TYR A 143 5.74 -2.41 -13.20
C TYR A 143 6.33 -3.82 -13.00
N LEU A 144 5.53 -4.75 -12.46
CA LEU A 144 5.96 -6.12 -12.27
C LEU A 144 6.32 -6.80 -13.58
N SER A 145 5.63 -6.52 -14.69
CA SER A 145 5.94 -7.13 -16.00
C SER A 145 7.30 -6.69 -16.52
N SER A 146 7.69 -5.44 -16.23
CA SER A 146 9.01 -4.90 -16.57
C SER A 146 10.13 -5.48 -15.69
N LEU A 147 9.78 -5.95 -14.50
CA LEU A 147 10.72 -6.50 -13.52
C LEU A 147 10.85 -8.02 -13.65
N ASN A 148 9.73 -8.74 -13.67
CA ASN A 148 9.61 -10.18 -13.71
C ASN A 148 8.20 -10.60 -14.19
N GLN A 149 8.10 -11.15 -15.41
CA GLN A 149 6.81 -11.54 -15.99
C GLN A 149 6.04 -12.58 -15.15
N VAL A 150 6.74 -13.48 -14.46
CA VAL A 150 6.11 -14.49 -13.59
C VAL A 150 5.50 -13.82 -12.36
N ALA A 151 6.18 -12.83 -11.78
CA ALA A 151 5.63 -12.03 -10.68
C ALA A 151 4.35 -11.31 -11.12
N ALA A 152 4.34 -10.71 -12.30
CA ALA A 152 3.17 -10.03 -12.86
C ALA A 152 1.99 -10.98 -13.09
N TYR A 153 2.25 -12.16 -13.66
CA TYR A 153 1.23 -13.21 -13.83
C TYR A 153 0.64 -13.64 -12.48
N LYS A 154 1.50 -13.94 -11.50
CA LYS A 154 1.06 -14.36 -10.16
C LYS A 154 0.26 -13.27 -9.46
N PHE A 155 0.67 -12.01 -9.57
CA PHE A 155 -0.07 -10.88 -9.05
C PHE A 155 -1.44 -10.75 -9.71
N THR A 156 -1.50 -10.82 -11.05
CA THR A 156 -2.76 -10.71 -11.80
C THR A 156 -3.73 -11.83 -11.41
N ALA A 157 -3.25 -13.08 -11.38
CA ALA A 157 -4.09 -14.22 -11.04
C ALA A 157 -4.58 -14.17 -9.58
N GLY A 158 -3.68 -13.89 -8.64
CA GLY A 158 -4.02 -13.81 -7.21
C GLY A 158 -4.96 -12.64 -6.89
N SER A 159 -4.72 -11.46 -7.47
CA SER A 159 -5.57 -10.27 -7.26
C SER A 159 -6.96 -10.43 -7.88
N ASN A 160 -7.07 -11.06 -9.06
CA ASN A 160 -8.37 -11.36 -9.68
C ASN A 160 -9.18 -12.34 -8.81
N GLN A 161 -8.55 -13.41 -8.32
CA GLN A 161 -9.21 -14.36 -7.41
C GLN A 161 -9.64 -13.68 -6.12
N LEU A 162 -8.77 -12.87 -5.51
CA LEU A 162 -9.08 -12.13 -4.29
C LEU A 162 -10.27 -11.17 -4.49
N HIS A 163 -10.35 -10.53 -5.66
CA HIS A 163 -11.43 -9.63 -6.01
C HIS A 163 -12.78 -10.36 -6.04
N SER A 164 -12.84 -11.49 -6.74
CA SER A 164 -14.07 -12.29 -6.92
C SER A 164 -14.39 -13.22 -5.75
N LEU A 165 -13.52 -13.30 -4.74
CA LEU A 165 -13.59 -14.32 -3.69
C LEU A 165 -14.92 -14.29 -2.93
N GLY A 166 -15.68 -15.39 -3.05
CA GLY A 166 -16.92 -15.63 -2.31
C GLY A 166 -16.72 -15.90 -0.82
N PRO A 167 -17.81 -15.96 -0.03
CA PRO A 167 -17.75 -16.27 1.41
C PRO A 167 -17.20 -17.68 1.70
N ASP A 168 -17.45 -18.66 0.84
CA ASP A 168 -17.08 -20.07 1.06
C ASP A 168 -15.87 -20.52 0.20
N GLU A 169 -15.24 -19.60 -0.52
CA GLU A 169 -14.12 -19.90 -1.40
C GLU A 169 -12.77 -19.88 -0.67
N ASP A 170 -11.85 -20.71 -1.16
CA ASP A 170 -10.50 -20.86 -0.59
C ASP A 170 -9.68 -19.56 -0.73
N ALA A 171 -9.35 -18.96 0.41
CA ALA A 171 -8.52 -17.77 0.50
C ALA A 171 -7.01 -18.05 0.43
N GLU A 172 -6.57 -19.30 0.58
CA GLU A 172 -5.16 -19.67 0.52
C GLU A 172 -4.60 -19.62 -0.91
N GLY A 173 -5.41 -20.02 -1.90
CA GLY A 173 -5.08 -19.89 -3.33
C GLY A 173 -4.59 -18.48 -3.72
N PRO A 174 -5.40 -17.42 -3.58
CA PRO A 174 -4.98 -16.06 -3.90
C PRO A 174 -3.80 -15.59 -3.04
N LEU A 175 -3.77 -15.94 -1.74
CA LEU A 175 -2.66 -15.61 -0.85
C LEU A 175 -1.33 -16.19 -1.36
N MET A 176 -1.29 -17.46 -1.75
CA MET A 176 -0.07 -18.11 -2.23
C MET A 176 0.43 -17.54 -3.55
N MET A 177 -0.49 -17.13 -4.44
CA MET A 177 -0.12 -16.44 -5.67
C MET A 177 0.48 -15.07 -5.39
N LEU A 178 -0.16 -14.27 -4.55
CA LEU A 178 0.31 -12.93 -4.20
C LEU A 178 1.65 -12.99 -3.44
N ARG A 179 1.78 -13.91 -2.48
CA ARG A 179 3.05 -14.21 -1.80
C ARG A 179 4.17 -14.50 -2.80
N SER A 180 3.90 -15.36 -3.79
CA SER A 180 4.87 -15.70 -4.83
C SER A 180 5.23 -14.49 -5.69
N ALA A 181 4.26 -13.62 -5.99
CA ALA A 181 4.51 -12.37 -6.71
C ALA A 181 5.45 -11.44 -5.92
N LEU A 182 5.23 -11.29 -4.61
CA LEU A 182 6.09 -10.50 -3.73
C LEU A 182 7.50 -11.07 -3.62
N ASP A 183 7.63 -12.38 -3.38
CA ASP A 183 8.93 -13.05 -3.29
C ASP A 183 9.74 -12.84 -4.59
N LEU A 184 9.12 -13.04 -5.76
CA LEU A 184 9.77 -12.86 -7.05
C LEU A 184 10.13 -11.39 -7.32
N ALA A 185 9.23 -10.45 -7.02
CA ALA A 185 9.48 -9.03 -7.20
C ALA A 185 10.66 -8.56 -6.34
N VAL A 186 10.66 -8.90 -5.05
CA VAL A 186 11.73 -8.53 -4.12
C VAL A 186 13.08 -9.11 -4.58
N ASN A 187 13.12 -10.39 -4.96
CA ASN A 187 14.37 -11.00 -5.43
C ASN A 187 14.88 -10.32 -6.71
N SER A 188 14.01 -10.06 -7.69
CA SER A 188 14.40 -9.34 -8.92
C SER A 188 14.85 -7.90 -8.64
N LEU A 189 14.33 -7.24 -7.61
CA LEU A 189 14.81 -5.91 -7.19
C LEU A 189 16.18 -5.99 -6.52
N ILE A 190 16.42 -6.99 -5.67
CA ILE A 190 17.74 -7.21 -5.07
C ILE A 190 18.79 -7.46 -6.16
N GLU A 191 18.47 -8.28 -7.17
CA GLU A 191 19.36 -8.51 -8.32
C GLU A 191 19.70 -7.22 -9.08
N LYS A 192 18.72 -6.31 -9.23
CA LYS A 192 18.93 -4.99 -9.86
C LYS A 192 19.88 -4.08 -9.10
N ILE A 193 20.07 -4.26 -7.79
CA ILE A 193 21.03 -3.45 -7.00
C ILE A 193 22.47 -3.77 -7.40
N GLY A 194 22.74 -4.94 -7.99
CA GLY A 194 24.08 -5.34 -8.42
C GLY A 194 24.98 -5.83 -7.29
N LEU A 195 24.38 -6.32 -6.19
CA LEU A 195 25.11 -6.99 -5.11
C LEU A 195 25.64 -8.35 -5.57
N THR A 196 26.77 -8.76 -4.99
CA THR A 196 27.32 -10.10 -5.22
C THR A 196 26.45 -11.18 -4.56
N ASN A 197 26.53 -12.42 -5.04
CA ASN A 197 25.83 -13.56 -4.44
C ASN A 197 26.15 -13.75 -2.95
N LYS A 198 27.36 -13.37 -2.52
CA LYS A 198 27.78 -13.42 -1.12
C LYS A 198 27.06 -12.36 -0.29
N GLU A 199 27.02 -11.12 -0.79
CA GLU A 199 26.30 -10.02 -0.12
C GLU A 199 24.81 -10.34 -0.04
N ILE A 200 24.21 -10.86 -1.13
CA ILE A 200 22.80 -11.25 -1.14
C ILE A 200 22.48 -12.31 -0.07
N ALA A 201 23.37 -13.29 0.11
CA ALA A 201 23.21 -14.35 1.12
C ALA A 201 23.31 -13.83 2.57
N GLU A 202 23.96 -12.68 2.77
CA GLU A 202 24.17 -12.08 4.09
C GLU A 202 23.07 -11.05 4.46
N ILE A 203 22.23 -10.61 3.50
CA ILE A 203 21.13 -9.67 3.75
C ILE A 203 20.13 -10.29 4.74
N LYS A 204 19.95 -9.63 5.89
CA LYS A 204 18.88 -9.98 6.81
C LYS A 204 17.54 -9.52 6.24
N ARG A 205 16.48 -10.31 6.48
CA ARG A 205 15.14 -10.01 5.95
C ARG A 205 14.62 -8.63 6.36
N ALA A 206 14.87 -8.22 7.60
CA ALA A 206 14.50 -6.89 8.11
C ALA A 206 15.25 -5.73 7.42
N GLU A 207 16.31 -6.01 6.65
CA GLU A 207 17.12 -5.02 5.95
C GLU A 207 16.75 -4.93 4.45
N VAL A 208 15.92 -5.83 3.94
CA VAL A 208 15.59 -5.90 2.51
C VAL A 208 14.90 -4.63 2.02
N ILE A 209 13.80 -4.20 2.64
CA ILE A 209 13.09 -2.99 2.19
C ILE A 209 13.95 -1.73 2.35
N PRO A 210 14.66 -1.50 3.47
CA PRO A 210 15.61 -0.39 3.58
C PRO A 210 16.71 -0.43 2.51
N LEU A 211 17.24 -1.61 2.19
CA LEU A 211 18.24 -1.77 1.14
C LEU A 211 17.69 -1.37 -0.24
N LEU A 212 16.49 -1.86 -0.60
CA LEU A 212 15.80 -1.48 -1.83
C LEU A 212 15.54 0.02 -1.88
N ALA A 213 15.04 0.60 -0.78
CA ALA A 213 14.74 2.02 -0.67
C ALA A 213 16.00 2.89 -0.88
N ASN A 214 17.15 2.49 -0.32
CA ASN A 214 18.39 3.24 -0.47
C ASN A 214 18.94 3.24 -1.90
N HIS A 215 18.71 2.18 -2.67
CA HIS A 215 19.31 2.03 -4.00
C HIS A 215 18.36 2.38 -5.15
N LEU A 216 17.06 2.13 -4.96
CA LEU A 216 16.09 2.13 -6.05
C LEU A 216 14.95 3.15 -5.86
N ALA A 217 14.84 3.81 -4.70
CA ALA A 217 13.78 4.81 -4.50
C ALA A 217 13.89 5.96 -5.50
N LYS A 218 12.74 6.40 -6.00
CA LYS A 218 12.69 7.44 -7.02
C LYS A 218 13.01 8.84 -6.51
N ASP A 219 12.77 9.08 -5.23
CA ASP A 219 13.02 10.33 -4.50
C ASP A 219 13.07 10.05 -2.98
N GLU A 220 13.48 11.05 -2.19
CA GLU A 220 13.63 10.91 -0.73
C GLU A 220 12.30 10.61 -0.03
N SER A 221 11.20 11.21 -0.49
CA SER A 221 9.89 10.96 0.09
C SER A 221 9.47 9.50 -0.07
N SER A 222 9.71 8.93 -1.25
CA SER A 222 9.44 7.53 -1.58
C SER A 222 10.33 6.58 -0.80
N LYS A 223 11.58 6.95 -0.58
CA LYS A 223 12.49 6.21 0.31
C LYS A 223 11.94 6.13 1.73
N ILE A 224 11.47 7.25 2.27
CA ILE A 224 10.85 7.29 3.60
C ILE A 224 9.61 6.40 3.64
N ASP A 225 8.70 6.52 2.66
CA ASP A 225 7.47 5.69 2.62
C ASP A 225 7.78 4.19 2.56
N LEU A 226 8.80 3.79 1.79
CA LEU A 226 9.27 2.39 1.77
C LEU A 226 9.85 1.95 3.11
N ILE A 227 10.66 2.77 3.77
CA ILE A 227 11.23 2.44 5.08
C ILE A 227 10.12 2.29 6.13
N LEU A 228 9.07 3.12 6.11
CA LEU A 228 7.91 2.97 6.98
C LEU A 228 7.21 1.63 6.76
N MET A 229 7.13 1.16 5.52
CA MET A 229 6.56 -0.15 5.18
C MET A 229 7.42 -1.33 5.64
N ASN A 230 8.68 -1.11 6.06
CA ASN A 230 9.57 -2.20 6.48
C ASN A 230 9.03 -2.96 7.69
N LYS A 231 8.35 -2.29 8.62
CA LYS A 231 7.73 -2.93 9.79
C LYS A 231 6.68 -3.95 9.34
N ALA A 232 5.72 -3.51 8.52
CA ALA A 232 4.70 -4.36 7.94
C ALA A 232 5.31 -5.54 7.15
N TYR A 233 6.34 -5.30 6.33
CA TYR A 233 7.03 -6.36 5.59
C TYR A 233 7.72 -7.38 6.51
N THR A 234 8.42 -6.91 7.54
CA THR A 234 9.16 -7.76 8.50
C THR A 234 8.21 -8.64 9.31
N ASP A 235 7.06 -8.09 9.71
CA ASP A 235 6.04 -8.82 10.46
C ASP A 235 5.23 -9.78 9.56
N LEU A 236 5.00 -9.41 8.30
CA LEU A 236 4.27 -10.22 7.33
C LEU A 236 5.03 -11.49 6.94
N TYR A 237 6.35 -11.43 6.76
CA TYR A 237 7.11 -12.55 6.22
C TYR A 237 7.01 -13.85 7.04
N PRO A 238 7.17 -13.85 8.39
CA PRO A 238 6.92 -15.02 9.22
C PRO A 238 5.51 -15.59 9.07
N LYS A 239 4.50 -14.72 8.93
CA LYS A 239 3.10 -15.13 8.74
C LYS A 239 2.92 -15.83 7.39
N LEU A 240 3.51 -15.28 6.31
CA LEU A 240 3.52 -15.90 4.98
C LEU A 240 4.28 -17.23 4.95
N SER A 241 5.37 -17.35 5.71
CA SER A 241 6.10 -18.61 5.86
C SER A 241 5.28 -19.66 6.62
N ALA A 242 4.59 -19.27 7.68
CA ALA A 242 3.72 -20.16 8.45
C ALA A 242 2.51 -20.64 7.63
N ALA A 243 1.90 -19.74 6.85
CA ALA A 243 0.77 -20.03 5.98
C ALA A 243 1.07 -21.08 4.88
N LYS A 244 2.35 -21.37 4.61
CA LYS A 244 2.73 -22.45 3.67
C LYS A 244 2.45 -23.85 4.23
N ASN A 245 2.53 -23.99 5.56
CA ASN A 245 2.52 -25.29 6.22
C ASN A 245 1.31 -25.49 7.13
N ASN A 246 0.56 -24.42 7.41
CA ASN A 246 -0.56 -24.43 8.34
C ASN A 246 -1.77 -23.78 7.67
N ILE A 247 -2.96 -24.33 7.96
CA ILE A 247 -4.24 -23.75 7.54
C ILE A 247 -4.41 -22.41 8.25
N VAL A 248 -4.66 -21.36 7.47
CA VAL A 248 -4.92 -20.01 8.00
C VAL A 248 -6.41 -19.72 7.94
N ASP A 249 -6.95 -19.11 8.99
CA ASP A 249 -8.34 -18.63 9.01
C ASP A 249 -8.62 -17.75 7.78
N ARG A 250 -9.79 -17.92 7.17
CA ARG A 250 -10.14 -17.26 5.90
C ARG A 250 -9.92 -15.74 5.95
N ASP A 251 -10.45 -15.08 6.98
CA ASP A 251 -10.40 -13.62 7.07
C ASP A 251 -8.94 -13.16 7.30
N ARG A 252 -8.14 -13.95 8.01
CA ARG A 252 -6.69 -13.72 8.12
C ARG A 252 -5.95 -13.94 6.80
N ALA A 253 -6.28 -14.99 6.04
CA ALA A 253 -5.66 -15.26 4.74
C ALA A 253 -5.92 -14.15 3.73
N ILE A 254 -7.16 -13.63 3.70
CA ILE A 254 -7.53 -12.44 2.92
C ILE A 254 -6.74 -11.23 3.42
N GLY A 255 -6.67 -11.00 4.74
CA GLY A 255 -5.90 -9.90 5.32
C GLY A 255 -4.43 -9.91 4.90
N LEU A 256 -3.77 -11.06 5.00
CA LEU A 256 -2.37 -11.24 4.57
C LEU A 256 -2.22 -10.99 3.06
N ALA A 257 -3.17 -11.44 2.24
CA ALA A 257 -3.17 -11.23 0.80
C ALA A 257 -3.29 -9.73 0.45
N LEU A 258 -4.07 -8.99 1.23
CA LEU A 258 -4.21 -7.54 1.09
C LEU A 258 -2.94 -6.80 1.52
N GLU A 259 -2.27 -7.20 2.60
CA GLU A 259 -0.97 -6.63 2.98
C GLU A 259 0.09 -6.85 1.88
N VAL A 260 0.15 -8.06 1.31
CA VAL A 260 1.05 -8.32 0.18
C VAL A 260 0.73 -7.39 -1.00
N THR A 261 -0.55 -7.21 -1.30
CA THR A 261 -1.02 -6.31 -2.36
C THR A 261 -0.62 -4.86 -2.07
N ALA A 262 -0.78 -4.40 -0.83
CA ALA A 262 -0.41 -3.06 -0.39
C ALA A 262 1.09 -2.80 -0.56
N ILE A 263 1.92 -3.76 -0.15
CA ILE A 263 3.38 -3.68 -0.30
C ILE A 263 3.77 -3.62 -1.78
N LEU A 264 3.22 -4.48 -2.62
CA LEU A 264 3.49 -4.48 -4.07
C LEU A 264 3.06 -3.17 -4.74
N ASN A 265 1.93 -2.61 -4.34
CA ASN A 265 1.43 -1.32 -4.82
C ASN A 265 2.33 -0.17 -4.38
N LEU A 266 2.80 -0.16 -3.12
CA LEU A 266 3.75 0.84 -2.67
C LEU A 266 5.06 0.73 -3.45
N ILE A 267 5.62 -0.48 -3.59
CA ILE A 267 6.86 -0.74 -4.35
C ILE A 267 6.77 -0.21 -5.77
N SER A 268 5.71 -0.53 -6.51
CA SER A 268 5.57 -0.10 -7.91
C SER A 268 5.48 1.41 -8.08
N ARG A 269 5.05 2.14 -7.04
CA ARG A 269 4.88 3.60 -7.08
C ARG A 269 6.08 4.36 -6.51
N THR A 270 7.00 3.69 -5.84
CA THR A 270 8.11 4.32 -5.08
C THR A 270 9.49 3.96 -5.62
N LEU A 271 9.64 2.85 -6.34
CA LEU A 271 10.90 2.43 -6.94
C LEU A 271 10.99 2.74 -8.44
N ARG A 272 12.22 2.92 -8.95
CA ARG A 272 12.54 3.10 -10.38
C ARG A 272 12.72 1.77 -11.13
#